data_AF-A0AAJ0G0V0-F1
#
_entry.id   AF-A0AAJ0G0V0-F1
#
_cell.length_a   1.000
_cell.length_b   1.000
_cell.length_c   1.000
_cell.angle_alpha   90.00
_cell.angle_beta   90.00
_cell.angle_gamma   90.00
#
_symmetry.space_group_name_H-M   'P 1'
#
loop_
_entity.id
_entity.type
_entity.pdbx_description
1 polymer ?
#
loop_
_entity_poly.entity_id
_entity_poly.type
_entity_poly.pdbx_seq_one_letter_code
_entity_poly.pdbx_strand_id
1 'polypeptide(L)'
;IEQFLLTDPEKSWEAFEDMIAISEEFYKSLRLPYQIVSIVSGALNNAASKKFDLEAWFPFQGEYKELVSCSNCTDYQSRALEIRFGTKTQTDVKKKYVHCLNSTLCATTRTLCCILENYQTEEGLRVPEPLRKYLPGTPDFIPFAKELPKESTSQKSLPNRGKAAK
;
A
#
# COMPACT_ATOMS: atom_id res chain seq x y z
N ILE A 1 -2.72 7.99 -3.71
CA ILE A 1 -1.79 8.15 -4.86
C ILE A 1 -1.63 6.78 -5.47
N GLU A 2 -1.79 6.68 -6.79
CA GLU A 2 -1.93 5.40 -7.50
C GLU A 2 -0.90 5.29 -8.62
N GLN A 3 -0.35 4.09 -8.77
CA GLN A 3 0.37 3.64 -9.95
C GLN A 3 -0.65 2.96 -10.88
N PHE A 4 -0.67 3.32 -12.16
CA PHE A 4 -1.47 2.64 -13.16
C PHE A 4 -0.65 2.49 -14.44
N LEU A 5 -0.50 1.25 -14.91
CA LEU A 5 0.26 0.97 -16.13
C LEU A 5 -0.61 0.29 -17.17
N LEU A 6 -0.44 0.75 -18.41
CA LEU A 6 -0.80 0.01 -19.61
C LEU A 6 0.49 -0.55 -20.20
N THR A 7 0.58 -1.86 -20.35
CA THR A 7 1.81 -2.51 -20.82
C THR A 7 1.59 -3.30 -22.09
N ASP A 8 2.70 -3.57 -22.77
CA ASP A 8 2.81 -4.74 -23.64
C ASP A 8 2.34 -5.99 -22.85
N PRO A 9 1.44 -6.82 -23.41
CA PRO A 9 1.02 -8.07 -22.78
C PRO A 9 2.17 -8.95 -22.29
N GLU A 10 3.26 -9.03 -23.05
CA GLU A 10 4.42 -9.88 -22.76
C GLU A 10 5.24 -9.37 -21.57
N LYS A 11 5.15 -8.07 -21.25
CA LYS A 11 5.93 -7.42 -20.18
C LYS A 11 5.17 -7.18 -18.89
N SER A 12 3.87 -7.48 -18.88
CA SER A 12 2.99 -7.16 -17.75
C SER A 12 3.42 -7.80 -16.43
N TRP A 13 4.00 -9.01 -16.46
CA TRP A 13 4.43 -9.69 -15.23
C TRP A 13 5.73 -9.14 -14.66
N GLU A 14 6.66 -8.70 -15.51
CA GLU A 14 7.84 -7.94 -15.08
C GLU A 14 7.40 -6.62 -14.43
N ALA A 15 6.52 -5.87 -15.12
CA ALA A 15 5.97 -4.62 -14.61
C ALA A 15 5.20 -4.80 -13.28
N PHE A 16 4.53 -5.94 -13.07
CA PHE A 16 3.83 -6.24 -11.82
C PHE A 16 4.80 -6.35 -10.64
N GLU A 17 5.93 -7.04 -10.82
CA GLU A 17 6.97 -7.16 -9.79
C GLU A 17 7.67 -5.80 -9.56
N ASP A 18 7.88 -4.99 -10.61
CA ASP A 18 8.41 -3.64 -10.48
C ASP A 18 7.47 -2.71 -9.69
N MET A 19 6.16 -2.77 -9.95
CA MET A 19 5.17 -1.92 -9.26
C MET A 19 5.11 -2.19 -7.76
N ILE A 20 5.18 -3.45 -7.34
CA ILE A 20 5.22 -3.80 -5.92
C ILE A 20 6.57 -3.39 -5.31
N ALA A 21 7.69 -3.56 -6.02
CA ALA A 21 9.00 -3.11 -5.57
C ALA A 21 9.06 -1.58 -5.36
N ILE A 22 8.43 -0.78 -6.22
CA ILE A 22 8.30 0.67 -6.06
C ILE A 22 7.50 1.02 -4.79
N SER A 23 6.38 0.32 -4.55
CA SER A 23 5.61 0.50 -3.31
C SER A 23 6.44 0.11 -2.08
N GLU A 24 7.18 -1.01 -2.14
CA GLU A 24 8.10 -1.41 -1.09
C GLU A 24 9.19 -0.35 -0.80
N GLU A 25 9.83 0.19 -1.83
CA GLU A 25 10.84 1.24 -1.70
C GLU A 25 10.26 2.48 -1.01
N PHE A 26 9.04 2.88 -1.37
CA PHE A 26 8.33 3.97 -0.73
C PHE A 26 8.15 3.74 0.77
N TYR A 27 7.62 2.57 1.19
CA TYR A 27 7.41 2.26 2.61
C TYR A 27 8.73 2.03 3.37
N LYS A 28 9.77 1.48 2.72
CA LYS A 28 11.14 1.39 3.24
C LYS A 28 11.72 2.78 3.51
N SER A 29 11.52 3.75 2.62
CA SER A 29 11.99 5.13 2.82
C SER A 29 11.36 5.79 4.06
N LEU A 30 10.10 5.46 4.33
CA LEU A 30 9.37 5.88 5.54
C LEU A 30 9.71 5.04 6.77
N ARG A 31 10.57 4.02 6.65
CA ARG A 31 10.95 3.06 7.69
C ARG A 31 9.74 2.43 8.41
N LEU A 32 8.68 2.14 7.66
CA LEU A 32 7.51 1.43 8.18
C LEU A 32 7.74 -0.08 8.00
N PRO A 33 7.65 -0.90 9.06
CA PRO A 33 7.75 -2.35 8.92
C PRO A 33 6.53 -2.88 8.16
N TYR A 34 6.74 -3.86 7.28
CA TYR A 34 5.66 -4.46 6.51
C TYR A 34 5.97 -5.91 6.11
N GLN A 35 4.95 -6.59 5.61
CA GLN A 35 5.05 -7.87 4.90
C GLN A 35 4.34 -7.80 3.55
N ILE A 36 4.75 -8.64 2.60
CA ILE A 36 4.08 -8.83 1.32
C ILE A 36 3.27 -10.12 1.37
N VAL A 37 1.98 -10.03 1.03
CA VAL A 37 1.05 -11.15 1.04
C VAL A 37 0.54 -11.43 -0.36
N SER A 38 0.68 -12.69 -0.83
CA SER A 38 0.02 -13.17 -2.04
C SER A 38 -1.42 -13.55 -1.71
N ILE A 39 -2.37 -12.86 -2.34
CA ILE A 39 -3.78 -13.05 -2.04
C ILE A 39 -4.30 -14.37 -2.65
N VAL A 40 -5.06 -15.11 -1.85
CA VAL A 40 -5.68 -16.38 -2.26
C VAL A 40 -6.73 -16.17 -3.34
N SER A 41 -6.89 -17.15 -4.23
CA SER A 41 -7.76 -17.03 -5.41
C SER A 41 -9.21 -16.65 -5.08
N GLY A 42 -9.77 -17.16 -3.99
CA GLY A 42 -11.15 -16.87 -3.56
C GLY A 42 -11.37 -15.43 -3.07
N ALA A 43 -10.30 -14.68 -2.81
CA ALA A 43 -10.35 -13.28 -2.39
C ALA A 43 -9.97 -12.30 -3.51
N LEU A 44 -9.63 -12.81 -4.72
CA LEU A 44 -9.40 -11.96 -5.89
C LEU A 44 -10.73 -11.41 -6.41
N ASN A 45 -10.72 -10.15 -6.85
CA ASN A 45 -11.84 -9.58 -7.61
C ASN A 45 -11.80 -10.07 -9.06
N ASN A 46 -12.92 -9.95 -9.78
CA ASN A 46 -13.08 -10.48 -11.14
C ASN A 46 -11.98 -10.07 -12.14
N ALA A 47 -11.38 -8.89 -11.96
CA ALA A 47 -10.38 -8.37 -12.89
C ALA A 47 -8.95 -8.86 -12.59
N ALA A 48 -8.60 -9.15 -11.34
CA ALA A 48 -7.22 -9.45 -10.98
C ALA A 48 -6.85 -10.90 -11.32
N SER A 49 -5.78 -11.07 -12.10
CA SER A 49 -5.17 -12.38 -12.34
C SER A 49 -4.23 -12.80 -11.21
N LYS A 50 -3.56 -11.82 -10.57
CA LYS A 50 -2.73 -11.99 -9.37
C LYS A 50 -2.75 -10.68 -8.60
N LYS A 51 -2.70 -10.77 -7.27
CA LYS A 51 -2.70 -9.62 -6.38
C LYS A 51 -1.71 -9.83 -5.23
N PHE A 52 -0.94 -8.77 -4.95
CA PHE A 52 -0.13 -8.63 -3.75
C PHE A 52 -0.68 -7.51 -2.88
N ASP A 53 -0.75 -7.74 -1.57
CA ASP A 53 -0.96 -6.69 -0.58
C ASP A 53 0.34 -6.42 0.20
N LEU A 54 0.67 -5.14 0.38
CA LEU A 54 1.66 -4.71 1.38
C LEU A 54 0.88 -4.36 2.64
N GLU A 55 1.11 -5.16 3.68
CA GLU A 55 0.51 -4.94 4.98
C GLU A 55 1.56 -4.38 5.93
N ALA A 56 1.34 -3.18 6.44
CA ALA A 56 2.27 -2.53 7.36
C ALA A 56 1.93 -2.90 8.81
N TRP A 57 2.95 -2.94 9.67
CA TRP A 57 2.80 -3.25 11.09
C TRP A 57 2.29 -2.03 11.87
N PHE A 58 1.23 -2.24 12.66
CA PHE A 58 0.65 -1.24 13.55
C PHE A 58 0.97 -1.62 15.01
N PRO A 59 2.01 -1.04 15.64
CA PRO A 59 2.52 -1.51 16.93
C PRO A 59 1.56 -1.35 18.10
N PHE A 60 0.65 -0.36 18.07
CA PHE A 60 -0.36 -0.22 19.12
C PHE A 60 -1.48 -1.25 18.93
N GLN A 61 -1.84 -1.55 17.69
CA GLN A 61 -2.88 -2.53 17.37
C GLN A 61 -2.35 -3.98 17.45
N GLY A 62 -1.05 -4.19 17.28
CA GLY A 62 -0.41 -5.49 17.35
C GLY A 62 -0.71 -6.38 16.14
N GLU A 63 -0.99 -5.79 14.97
CA GLU A 63 -1.34 -6.52 13.75
C GLU A 63 -0.80 -5.84 12.48
N TYR A 64 -0.72 -6.61 11.39
CA TYR A 64 -0.47 -6.10 10.05
C TYR A 64 -1.78 -5.61 9.41
N LYS A 65 -1.76 -4.46 8.74
CA LYS A 65 -2.93 -3.89 8.06
C LYS A 65 -2.56 -3.41 6.66
N GLU A 66 -3.44 -3.70 5.70
CA GLU A 66 -3.27 -3.37 4.29
C GLU A 66 -3.16 -1.86 4.05
N LEU A 67 -2.04 -1.45 3.42
CA LEU A 67 -1.81 -0.09 2.95
C LEU A 67 -1.70 0.01 1.42
N VAL A 68 -1.35 -1.09 0.75
CA VAL A 68 -1.22 -1.18 -0.70
C VAL A 68 -1.87 -2.46 -1.18
N SER A 69 -2.55 -2.35 -2.31
CA SER A 69 -2.96 -3.46 -3.17
C SER A 69 -2.37 -3.26 -4.56
N CYS A 70 -1.57 -4.22 -5.03
CA CYS A 70 -1.00 -4.27 -6.39
C CYS A 70 -1.62 -5.44 -7.16
N SER A 71 -2.16 -5.18 -8.35
CA SER A 71 -2.86 -6.17 -9.17
C SER A 71 -2.44 -6.11 -10.63
N ASN A 72 -2.19 -7.27 -11.23
CA ASN A 72 -2.14 -7.44 -12.68
C ASN A 72 -3.51 -7.94 -13.17
N CYS A 73 -4.21 -7.11 -13.95
CA CYS A 73 -5.54 -7.42 -14.48
C CYS A 73 -5.51 -7.94 -15.91
N THR A 74 -4.31 -8.18 -16.46
CA THR A 74 -4.07 -8.59 -17.85
C THR A 74 -4.94 -7.78 -18.82
N ASP A 75 -5.59 -8.42 -19.80
CA ASP A 75 -6.45 -7.75 -20.77
C ASP A 75 -7.93 -7.64 -20.35
N TYR A 76 -8.27 -7.99 -19.10
CA TYR A 76 -9.66 -8.04 -18.63
C TYR A 76 -10.38 -6.70 -18.80
N GLN A 77 -9.75 -5.63 -18.29
CA GLN A 77 -10.32 -4.28 -18.34
C GLN A 77 -10.17 -3.65 -19.73
N SER A 78 -9.01 -3.85 -20.37
CA SER A 78 -8.71 -3.25 -21.68
C SER A 78 -9.60 -3.80 -22.79
N ARG A 79 -10.04 -5.06 -22.69
CA ARG A 79 -11.03 -5.63 -23.63
C ARG A 79 -12.37 -4.92 -23.54
N ALA A 80 -12.88 -4.69 -22.33
CA ALA A 80 -14.16 -4.00 -22.13
C ALA A 80 -14.11 -2.54 -22.59
N LEU A 81 -12.95 -1.89 -22.44
CA LEU A 81 -12.71 -0.50 -22.83
C LEU A 81 -12.19 -0.33 -24.27
N GLU A 82 -12.03 -1.43 -25.02
CA GLU A 82 -11.47 -1.46 -26.37
C GLU A 82 -10.06 -0.81 -26.52
N ILE A 83 -9.20 -0.93 -25.50
CA ILE A 83 -7.83 -0.40 -25.51
C ILE A 83 -6.88 -1.40 -26.17
N ARG A 84 -6.65 -1.24 -27.48
CA ARG A 84 -5.91 -2.21 -28.30
C ARG A 84 -4.40 -2.03 -28.21
N PHE A 85 -3.67 -3.13 -28.42
CA PHE A 85 -2.22 -3.14 -28.51
C PHE A 85 -1.76 -3.41 -29.95
N GLY A 86 -0.84 -2.58 -30.43
CA GLY A 86 -0.25 -2.69 -31.76
C GLY A 86 -1.13 -2.15 -32.90
N THR A 87 -0.62 -2.30 -34.12
CA THR A 87 -1.31 -1.87 -35.35
C THR A 87 -2.00 -3.06 -35.99
N LYS A 88 -3.23 -2.88 -36.47
CA LYS A 88 -3.98 -3.94 -37.15
C LYS A 88 -3.28 -4.33 -38.46
N THR A 89 -2.82 -5.58 -38.56
CA THR A 89 -2.33 -6.13 -39.83
C THR A 89 -3.47 -6.83 -40.57
N GLN A 90 -3.37 -6.97 -41.90
CA GLN A 90 -4.40 -7.68 -42.71
C GLN A 90 -4.52 -9.17 -42.33
N THR A 91 -3.49 -9.72 -41.70
CA THR A 91 -3.41 -11.13 -41.27
C THR A 91 -3.92 -11.35 -39.84
N ASP A 92 -4.21 -10.31 -39.07
CA ASP A 92 -4.64 -10.48 -37.67
C ASP A 92 -6.08 -11.01 -37.58
N VAL A 93 -6.18 -12.28 -37.14
CA VAL A 93 -7.46 -12.97 -36.92
C VAL A 93 -8.11 -12.56 -35.58
N LYS A 94 -7.32 -12.03 -34.63
CA LYS A 94 -7.81 -11.62 -33.30
C LYS A 94 -7.26 -10.25 -32.90
N LYS A 95 -8.10 -9.44 -32.24
CA LYS A 95 -7.66 -8.19 -31.61
C LYS A 95 -6.72 -8.50 -30.44
N LYS A 96 -5.60 -7.78 -30.36
CA LYS A 96 -4.71 -7.75 -29.19
C LYS A 96 -5.03 -6.51 -28.37
N TYR A 97 -4.96 -6.64 -27.05
CA TYR A 97 -5.24 -5.56 -26.10
C TYR A 97 -4.05 -5.38 -25.17
N VAL A 98 -3.86 -4.17 -24.65
CA VAL A 98 -2.82 -3.91 -23.65
C VAL A 98 -3.15 -4.64 -22.35
N HIS A 99 -2.15 -4.90 -21.50
CA HIS A 99 -2.42 -5.33 -20.14
C HIS A 99 -2.56 -4.13 -19.21
N CYS A 100 -3.51 -4.19 -18.27
CA CYS A 100 -3.77 -3.16 -17.27
C CYS A 100 -3.26 -3.61 -15.90
N LEU A 101 -2.49 -2.76 -15.24
CA LEU A 101 -2.02 -2.98 -13.87
C LEU A 101 -2.29 -1.76 -13.02
N ASN A 102 -2.56 -2.00 -11.73
CA ASN A 102 -2.81 -0.95 -10.76
C ASN A 102 -2.16 -1.31 -9.43
N SER A 103 -1.57 -0.31 -8.76
CA SER A 103 -0.98 -0.45 -7.44
C SER A 103 -1.14 0.83 -6.66
N THR A 104 -1.67 0.73 -5.45
CA THR A 104 -1.68 1.88 -4.54
C THR A 104 -0.24 2.21 -4.14
N LEU A 105 0.19 3.46 -4.36
CA LEU A 105 1.47 3.93 -3.82
C LEU A 105 1.29 4.39 -2.37
N CYS A 106 0.23 5.15 -2.11
CA CYS A 106 -0.06 5.69 -0.78
C CYS A 106 -1.54 6.03 -0.63
N ALA A 107 -2.25 5.26 0.19
CA ALA A 107 -3.51 5.68 0.80
C ALA A 107 -3.20 6.61 1.97
N THR A 108 -3.34 7.92 1.77
CA THR A 108 -2.76 8.96 2.65
C THR A 108 -3.22 8.86 4.09
N THR A 109 -4.51 8.64 4.34
CA THR A 109 -5.06 8.55 5.70
C THR A 109 -4.59 7.29 6.44
N ARG A 110 -4.59 6.12 5.77
CA ARG A 110 -4.10 4.87 6.37
C ARG A 110 -2.60 4.90 6.64
N THR A 111 -1.84 5.47 5.70
CA THR A 111 -0.40 5.66 5.85
C THR A 111 -0.11 6.63 7.00
N LEU A 112 -0.89 7.70 7.15
CA LEU A 112 -0.79 8.59 8.31
C LEU A 112 -1.05 7.84 9.62
N CYS A 113 -2.07 6.99 9.71
CA CYS A 113 -2.28 6.16 10.91
C CYS A 113 -1.06 5.28 11.22
N CYS A 114 -0.46 4.66 10.21
CA CYS A 114 0.73 3.83 10.39
C CYS A 114 1.94 4.65 10.88
N ILE A 115 2.13 5.85 10.33
CA ILE A 115 3.17 6.80 10.77
C ILE A 115 2.91 7.20 12.23
N LEU A 116 1.69 7.59 12.57
CA LEU A 116 1.33 8.01 13.94
C LEU A 116 1.69 6.92 14.95
N GLU A 117 1.39 5.65 14.67
CA GLU A 117 1.71 4.57 15.59
C GLU A 117 3.21 4.26 15.67
N ASN A 118 3.92 4.28 14.54
CA ASN A 118 5.34 3.89 14.48
C ASN A 118 6.29 5.02 14.91
N TYR A 119 5.86 6.28 14.88
CA TYR A 119 6.69 7.44 15.18
C TYR A 119 6.28 8.23 16.42
N GLN A 120 5.22 7.82 17.14
CA GLN A 120 4.83 8.44 18.41
C GLN A 120 5.91 8.25 19.49
N THR A 121 5.93 9.20 20.40
CA THR A 121 6.72 9.25 21.63
C THR A 121 5.81 9.70 22.77
N GLU A 122 6.33 9.78 24.00
CA GLU A 122 5.56 10.32 25.13
C GLU A 122 5.18 11.81 24.93
N GLU A 123 6.01 12.57 24.23
CA GLU A 123 5.87 14.03 24.09
C GLU A 123 5.18 14.46 22.78
N GLY A 124 5.08 13.57 21.79
CA GLY A 124 4.60 13.91 20.45
C GLY A 124 5.03 12.94 19.36
N LEU A 125 5.12 13.43 18.14
CA LEU A 125 5.40 12.66 16.94
C LEU A 125 6.75 13.04 16.33
N ARG A 126 7.64 12.08 16.12
CA ARG A 126 8.83 12.27 15.28
C ARG A 126 8.41 12.33 13.81
N VAL A 127 8.82 13.35 13.06
CA VAL A 127 8.49 13.44 11.63
C VAL A 127 9.46 12.55 10.83
N PRO A 128 8.97 11.60 10.01
CA PRO A 128 9.80 10.80 9.12
C PRO A 128 10.67 11.71 8.23
N GLU A 129 11.97 11.41 8.14
CA GLU A 129 12.95 12.27 7.48
C GLU A 129 12.55 12.69 6.05
N PRO A 130 12.07 11.77 5.16
CA PRO A 130 11.70 12.15 3.80
C PRO A 130 10.52 13.13 3.72
N LEU A 131 9.69 13.21 4.77
CA LEU A 131 8.50 14.05 4.80
C LEU A 131 8.78 15.49 5.27
N ARG A 132 9.87 15.71 6.01
CA ARG A 132 10.13 17.00 6.69
C ARG A 132 10.13 18.18 5.72
N LYS A 133 10.76 18.03 4.56
CA LYS A 133 10.87 19.08 3.53
C LYS A 133 9.52 19.55 2.94
N TYR A 134 8.45 18.77 3.13
CA TYR A 134 7.11 19.11 2.66
C TYR A 134 6.26 19.79 3.73
N LEU A 135 6.76 19.89 4.97
CA LEU A 135 6.07 20.56 6.08
C LEU A 135 6.61 21.98 6.28
N PRO A 136 5.74 22.97 6.55
CA PRO A 136 6.17 24.33 6.89
C PRO A 136 7.15 24.33 8.07
N GLY A 137 8.31 24.97 7.92
CA GLY A 137 9.34 25.02 8.95
C GLY A 137 10.23 23.77 9.05
N THR A 138 10.00 22.75 8.22
CA THR A 138 10.80 21.51 8.17
C THR A 138 10.99 20.83 9.55
N PRO A 139 9.93 20.71 10.38
CA PRO A 139 10.07 20.17 11.72
C PRO A 139 10.54 18.71 11.70
N ASP A 140 11.41 18.35 12.63
CA ASP A 140 11.77 16.95 12.92
C ASP A 140 10.87 16.32 14.00
N PHE A 141 10.11 17.14 14.73
CA PHE A 141 9.23 16.75 15.81
C PHE A 141 7.97 17.63 15.88
N ILE A 142 6.82 17.03 16.19
CA ILE A 142 5.54 17.71 16.39
C ILE A 142 5.03 17.35 17.80
N PRO A 143 5.01 18.30 18.75
CA PRO A 143 4.57 18.02 20.13
C PRO A 143 3.06 17.80 20.20
N PHE A 144 2.60 17.03 21.19
CA PHE A 144 1.18 16.93 21.48
C PHE A 144 0.64 18.28 21.97
N ALA A 145 -0.42 18.77 21.32
CA ALA A 145 -1.05 20.04 21.67
C ALA A 145 -2.21 19.90 22.67
N LYS A 146 -2.67 18.67 22.93
CA LYS A 146 -3.84 18.38 23.77
C LYS A 146 -3.61 17.09 24.55
N GLU A 147 -4.13 17.05 25.77
CA GLU A 147 -4.20 15.82 26.55
C GLU A 147 -5.18 14.82 25.91
N LEU A 148 -4.93 13.53 26.14
CA LEU A 148 -5.82 12.48 25.69
C LEU A 148 -7.21 12.63 26.34
N PRO A 149 -8.30 12.50 25.56
CA PRO A 149 -9.64 12.45 26.13
C PRO A 149 -9.76 11.30 27.15
N LYS A 150 -10.49 11.55 28.25
CA LYS A 150 -10.72 10.55 29.32
C LYS A 150 -11.38 9.25 28.84
N GLU A 151 -12.04 9.26 27.68
CA GLU A 151 -12.65 8.06 27.06
C GLU A 151 -11.93 7.59 25.78
N SER A 152 -10.64 7.90 25.62
CA SER A 152 -9.91 7.48 24.42
C SER A 152 -9.81 5.96 24.30
N THR A 153 -9.92 5.46 23.06
CA THR A 153 -9.71 4.05 22.72
C THR A 153 -8.31 3.54 23.12
N SER A 154 -7.34 4.45 23.24
CA SER A 154 -5.99 4.17 23.74
C SER A 154 -5.96 3.55 25.14
N GLN A 155 -6.99 3.76 25.96
CA GLN A 155 -7.12 3.20 27.31
C GLN A 155 -7.82 1.84 27.35
N LYS A 156 -8.46 1.40 26.25
CA LYS A 156 -9.30 0.19 26.23
C LYS A 156 -8.58 -1.09 25.78
N SER A 157 -7.38 -0.99 25.19
CA SER A 157 -6.76 -2.11 24.45
C SER A 157 -5.36 -2.51 24.89
N LEU A 158 -4.97 -2.34 26.16
CA LEU A 158 -3.83 -3.09 26.69
C LEU A 158 -4.34 -4.49 27.08
N PRO A 159 -4.17 -5.55 26.26
CA PRO A 159 -4.37 -6.90 26.75
C PRO A 159 -3.42 -7.12 27.92
N ASN A 160 -3.98 -7.68 28.98
CA ASN A 160 -3.33 -7.95 30.25
C ASN A 160 -2.04 -8.78 30.02
N ARG A 161 -0.89 -8.13 29.81
CA ARG A 161 0.44 -8.76 29.82
C ARG A 161 0.80 -9.05 31.28
N GLY A 162 0.07 -9.96 31.89
CA GLY A 162 0.20 -10.32 33.29
C GLY A 162 -0.23 -11.77 33.50
N LYS A 163 0.78 -12.62 33.73
CA LYS A 163 0.76 -14.07 34.03
C LYS A 163 1.13 -14.98 32.85
N ALA A 164 2.38 -14.90 32.42
CA ALA A 164 3.10 -16.11 32.05
C ALA A 164 3.15 -17.00 33.31
N ALA A 165 2.53 -18.17 33.23
CA ALA A 165 2.53 -19.17 34.29
C ALA A 165 3.96 -19.63 34.57
N LYS A 166 4.23 -19.90 35.86
CA LYS A 166 5.38 -20.67 36.33
C LYS A 166 5.37 -22.08 35.77
#